data_AF-A0A0U1DRY9-F1
#
_entry.id   AF-A0A0U1DRY9-F1
#
_cell.length_a   1.000
_cell.length_b   1.000
_cell.length_c   1.000
_cell.angle_alpha   90.00
_cell.angle_beta   90.00
_cell.angle_gamma   90.00
#
_symmetry.space_group_name_H-M   'P 1'
#
loop_
_entity.id
_entity.type
_entity.pdbx_description
1 polymer ?
#
loop_
_entity_poly.entity_id
_entity_poly.type
_entity_poly.pdbx_seq_one_letter_code
_entity_poly.pdbx_strand_id
1 'polypeptide(L)'
;MFDSLTVESFTHPGYAAVRTAIEASGGTAAGKSGAQWIEAVREQTASPAAASLVNELGVEAINVEDDEHLPRYISSVLARLQEVWVGRQIAEVKSKLQRMSPVEQGDEYHALFGDLVAMESYRRSLLEQASGDDLTA
;
A
#
# COMPACT_ATOMS: atom_id res chain seq x y z
N MET A 1 8.19 2.94 2.63
CA MET A 1 6.93 3.18 1.88
C MET A 1 6.20 1.87 1.58
N PHE A 2 6.87 0.87 1.01
CA PHE A 2 6.28 -0.45 0.80
C PHE A 2 5.95 -1.17 2.12
N ASP A 3 6.91 -1.24 3.06
CA ASP A 3 6.72 -1.97 4.33
C ASP A 3 5.59 -1.41 5.21
N SER A 4 5.19 -0.14 5.02
CA SER A 4 4.06 0.47 5.76
C SER A 4 2.69 0.11 5.18
N LEU A 5 2.64 -0.54 4.02
CA LEU A 5 1.39 -1.04 3.45
C LEU A 5 0.94 -2.28 4.20
N THR A 6 -0.29 -2.26 4.71
CA THR A 6 -0.88 -3.43 5.37
C THR A 6 -1.32 -4.48 4.34
N VAL A 7 -1.41 -5.74 4.74
CA VAL A 7 -1.81 -6.86 3.87
C VAL A 7 -3.20 -6.62 3.26
N GLU A 8 -4.10 -5.97 4.00
CA GLU A 8 -5.47 -5.63 3.56
C GLU A 8 -5.49 -4.65 2.38
N SER A 9 -4.38 -3.97 2.10
CA SER A 9 -4.24 -3.15 0.89
C SER A 9 -4.27 -4.03 -0.38
N PHE A 10 -3.86 -5.29 -0.29
CA PHE A 10 -3.79 -6.23 -1.40
C PHE A 10 -5.06 -7.07 -1.47
N THR A 11 -6.00 -6.68 -2.34
CA THR A 11 -7.32 -7.32 -2.44
C THR A 11 -7.30 -8.71 -3.07
N HIS A 12 -6.32 -9.00 -3.92
CA HIS A 12 -6.16 -10.33 -4.51
C HIS A 12 -5.42 -11.25 -3.52
N PRO A 13 -5.98 -12.43 -3.18
CA PRO A 13 -5.42 -13.29 -2.14
C PRO A 13 -3.99 -13.76 -2.45
N GLY A 14 -3.65 -13.93 -3.73
CA GLY A 14 -2.26 -14.24 -4.13
C GLY A 14 -1.28 -13.13 -3.77
N TYR A 15 -1.64 -11.86 -4.02
CA TYR A 15 -0.78 -10.72 -3.70
C TYR A 15 -0.71 -10.44 -2.21
N ALA A 16 -1.81 -10.68 -1.48
CA ALA A 16 -1.80 -10.65 -0.02
C ALA A 16 -0.82 -11.69 0.56
N ALA A 17 -0.84 -12.93 0.02
CA ALA A 17 0.10 -13.97 0.43
C ALA A 17 1.56 -13.60 0.15
N VAL A 18 1.85 -13.00 -1.01
CA VAL A 18 3.19 -12.50 -1.35
C VAL A 18 3.61 -11.38 -0.41
N ARG A 19 2.74 -10.39 -0.15
CA ARG A 19 3.03 -9.30 0.80
C ARG A 19 3.34 -9.83 2.20
N THR A 20 2.56 -10.79 2.70
CA THR A 20 2.82 -11.43 4.01
C THR A 20 4.18 -12.14 4.03
N ALA A 21 4.52 -12.87 2.97
CA ALA A 21 5.83 -13.53 2.86
C ALA A 21 6.99 -12.53 2.82
N ILE A 22 6.83 -11.40 2.12
CA ILE A 22 7.83 -10.32 2.12
C ILE A 22 8.03 -9.77 3.54
N GLU A 23 6.96 -9.54 4.30
CA GLU A 23 7.06 -9.11 5.71
C GLU A 23 7.85 -10.10 6.56
N ALA A 24 7.48 -11.37 6.50
CA ALA A 24 8.09 -12.43 7.27
C ALA A 24 9.58 -12.63 6.91
N SER A 25 9.98 -12.27 5.70
CA SER A 25 11.39 -12.32 5.26
C SER A 25 12.25 -11.14 5.75
N GLY A 26 11.63 -10.15 6.43
CA GLY A 26 12.27 -8.95 6.98
C GLY A 26 11.90 -7.65 6.26
N GLY A 27 10.97 -7.69 5.30
CA GLY A 27 10.55 -6.52 4.52
C GLY A 27 11.64 -5.97 3.60
N THR A 28 11.38 -4.81 3.01
CA THR A 28 12.35 -4.08 2.17
C THR A 28 13.51 -3.52 3.00
N ALA A 29 13.28 -3.24 4.29
CA ALA A 29 14.30 -2.74 5.21
C ALA A 29 15.45 -3.75 5.49
N ALA A 30 15.26 -5.04 5.20
CA ALA A 30 16.30 -6.06 5.41
C ALA A 30 17.52 -5.93 4.48
N GLY A 31 17.44 -5.12 3.42
CA GLY A 31 18.56 -4.82 2.52
C GLY A 31 19.04 -5.99 1.64
N LYS A 32 18.28 -7.09 1.58
CA LYS A 32 18.53 -8.20 0.65
C LYS A 32 18.05 -7.81 -0.76
N SER A 33 18.72 -8.29 -1.80
CA SER A 33 18.34 -8.05 -3.19
C SER A 33 18.60 -9.26 -4.10
N GLY A 34 18.11 -9.19 -5.34
CA GLY A 34 18.31 -10.22 -6.36
C GLY A 34 17.78 -11.60 -5.97
N ALA A 35 18.43 -12.65 -6.47
CA ALA A 35 18.02 -14.04 -6.25
C ALA A 35 17.96 -14.43 -4.76
N GLN A 36 18.86 -13.86 -3.93
CA GLN A 36 18.86 -14.13 -2.49
C GLN A 36 17.59 -13.61 -1.80
N TRP A 37 17.10 -12.44 -2.21
CA TRP A 37 15.86 -11.89 -1.70
C TRP A 37 14.66 -12.73 -2.15
N ILE A 38 14.61 -13.09 -3.43
CA ILE A 38 13.53 -13.94 -3.98
C ILE A 38 13.43 -15.24 -3.19
N GLU A 39 14.55 -15.92 -2.95
CA GLU A 39 14.52 -17.19 -2.19
C GLU A 39 14.07 -16.98 -0.75
N ALA A 40 14.57 -15.95 -0.07
CA ALA A 40 14.16 -15.64 1.30
C ALA A 40 12.65 -15.35 1.42
N VAL A 41 12.03 -14.72 0.41
CA VAL A 41 10.58 -14.50 0.37
C VAL A 41 9.84 -15.82 0.10
N ARG A 42 10.32 -16.64 -0.84
CA ARG A 42 9.71 -17.93 -1.17
C ARG A 42 9.65 -18.89 0.02
N GLU A 43 10.70 -18.95 0.82
CA GLU A 43 10.78 -19.77 2.03
C GLU A 43 9.68 -19.42 3.05
N GLN A 44 9.16 -18.20 3.02
CA GLN A 44 8.09 -17.73 3.92
C GLN A 44 6.68 -17.91 3.36
N THR A 45 6.54 -18.47 2.16
CA THR A 45 5.22 -18.68 1.54
C THR A 45 4.49 -19.89 2.15
N ALA A 46 3.19 -19.74 2.39
CA ALA A 46 2.36 -20.80 2.97
C ALA A 46 1.85 -21.83 1.95
N SER A 47 2.09 -21.64 0.66
CA SER A 47 1.61 -22.55 -0.40
C SER A 47 2.53 -22.59 -1.62
N PRO A 48 2.56 -23.72 -2.36
CA PRO A 48 3.30 -23.81 -3.62
C PRO A 48 2.86 -22.77 -4.65
N ALA A 49 1.57 -22.43 -4.70
CA ALA A 49 1.05 -21.42 -5.62
C ALA A 49 1.61 -20.02 -5.30
N ALA A 50 1.73 -19.66 -4.02
CA ALA A 50 2.36 -18.41 -3.62
C ALA A 50 3.86 -18.41 -3.94
N ALA A 51 4.56 -19.53 -3.73
CA ALA A 51 5.98 -19.67 -4.10
C ALA A 51 6.23 -19.51 -5.61
N SER A 52 5.33 -20.04 -6.45
CA SER A 52 5.38 -19.83 -7.90
C SER A 52 5.13 -18.37 -8.27
N LEU A 53 4.11 -17.75 -7.66
CA LEU A 53 3.80 -16.34 -7.91
C LEU A 53 4.97 -15.40 -7.56
N VAL A 54 5.71 -15.67 -6.48
CA VAL A 54 6.92 -14.89 -6.15
C VAL A 54 7.99 -14.99 -7.24
N ASN A 55 8.17 -16.19 -7.83
CA ASN A 55 9.12 -16.36 -8.93
C ASN A 55 8.69 -15.61 -10.19
N GLU A 56 7.40 -15.73 -10.55
CA GLU A 56 6.83 -15.06 -11.71
C GLU A 56 6.98 -13.54 -11.61
N LEU A 57 6.54 -12.95 -10.49
CA LEU A 57 6.66 -11.51 -10.23
C LEU A 57 8.11 -11.04 -10.10
N GLY A 58 9.02 -11.90 -9.63
CA GLY A 58 10.43 -11.56 -9.44
C GLY A 58 11.23 -11.41 -10.75
N VAL A 59 10.72 -11.93 -11.86
CA VAL A 59 11.35 -11.84 -13.19
C VAL A 59 10.49 -11.12 -14.22
N GLU A 60 9.26 -10.75 -13.87
CA GLU A 60 8.36 -9.99 -14.72
C GLU A 60 8.98 -8.62 -15.04
N ALA A 61 9.03 -8.28 -16.32
CA ALA A 61 9.53 -6.98 -16.74
C ALA A 61 8.55 -5.89 -16.33
N ILE A 62 9.06 -4.88 -15.60
CA ILE A 62 8.29 -3.67 -15.31
C ILE A 62 8.25 -2.83 -16.59
N ASN A 63 7.06 -2.56 -17.11
CA ASN A 63 6.85 -1.82 -18.36
C ASN A 63 7.07 -0.31 -18.15
N VAL A 64 8.34 0.10 -18.06
CA VAL A 64 8.78 1.50 -17.99
C VAL A 64 9.81 1.73 -19.10
N GLU A 65 9.81 2.92 -19.71
CA GLU A 65 10.64 3.24 -20.87
C GLU A 65 12.15 3.15 -20.60
N ASP A 66 12.57 3.55 -19.39
CA ASP A 66 13.97 3.47 -18.93
C ASP A 66 14.08 3.39 -17.40
N ASP A 67 15.30 3.13 -16.92
CA ASP A 67 15.63 3.05 -15.49
C ASP A 67 15.52 4.41 -14.77
N GLU A 68 15.54 5.54 -15.49
CA GLU A 68 15.41 6.89 -14.91
C GLU A 68 13.98 7.15 -14.41
N HIS A 69 12.98 6.61 -15.11
CA HIS A 69 11.57 6.74 -14.76
C HIS A 69 11.11 5.73 -13.70
N LEU A 70 11.85 4.63 -13.52
CA LEU A 70 11.48 3.54 -12.62
C LEU A 70 11.21 3.97 -11.16
N PRO A 71 12.00 4.85 -10.52
CA PRO A 71 11.72 5.30 -9.15
C PRO A 71 10.39 6.07 -9.02
N ARG A 72 10.04 6.85 -10.04
CA ARG A 72 8.79 7.62 -10.08
C ARG A 72 7.60 6.69 -10.29
N TYR A 73 7.72 5.73 -11.21
CA TYR A 73 6.73 4.69 -11.43
C TYR A 73 6.46 3.86 -10.16
N ILE A 74 7.50 3.40 -9.47
CA ILE A 74 7.31 2.67 -8.20
C ILE A 74 6.56 3.54 -7.18
N SER A 75 6.93 4.83 -7.07
CA SER A 75 6.28 5.76 -6.15
C SER A 75 4.81 6.01 -6.51
N SER A 76 4.46 6.13 -7.81
CA SER A 76 3.09 6.32 -8.27
C SER A 76 2.20 5.12 -7.94
N VAL A 77 2.71 3.91 -8.19
CA VAL A 77 2.02 2.65 -7.88
C VAL A 77 1.78 2.49 -6.37
N LEU A 78 2.79 2.79 -5.55
CA LEU A 78 2.66 2.73 -4.10
C LEU A 78 1.69 3.79 -3.58
N ALA A 79 1.74 5.01 -4.11
CA ALA A 79 0.81 6.09 -3.75
C ALA A 79 -0.64 5.70 -4.07
N ARG A 80 -0.89 5.07 -5.22
CA ARG A 80 -2.22 4.57 -5.59
C ARG A 80 -2.74 3.51 -4.62
N LEU A 81 -1.88 2.57 -4.20
CA LEU A 81 -2.26 1.53 -3.24
C LEU A 81 -2.55 2.13 -1.86
N GLN A 82 -1.73 3.08 -1.41
CA GLN A 82 -1.96 3.82 -0.16
C GLN A 82 -3.26 4.62 -0.22
N GLU A 83 -3.56 5.28 -1.33
CA GLU A 83 -4.78 6.08 -1.52
C GLU A 83 -6.05 5.23 -1.32
N VAL A 84 -6.09 4.05 -1.92
CA VAL A 84 -7.22 3.11 -1.77
C VAL A 84 -7.40 2.69 -0.31
N TRP A 85 -6.31 2.38 0.38
CA TRP A 85 -6.35 2.02 1.81
C TRP A 85 -6.84 3.18 2.68
N VAL A 86 -6.29 4.39 2.49
CA VAL A 86 -6.72 5.60 3.21
C VAL A 86 -8.20 5.90 2.94
N GLY A 87 -8.67 5.70 1.71
CA GLY A 87 -10.07 5.86 1.34
C GLY A 87 -11.02 4.96 2.15
N ARG A 88 -10.62 3.72 2.45
CA ARG A 88 -11.40 2.81 3.31
C ARG A 88 -11.43 3.29 4.76
N GLN A 89 -10.29 3.71 5.29
CA GLN A 89 -10.19 4.24 6.65
C GLN A 89 -11.03 5.53 6.81
N ILE A 90 -11.04 6.41 5.81
CA ILE A 90 -11.92 7.58 5.75
C ILE A 90 -13.40 7.18 5.83
N ALA A 91 -13.80 6.15 5.07
CA ALA A 91 -15.19 5.68 5.08
C ALA A 91 -15.60 5.14 6.47
N GLU A 92 -14.71 4.41 7.15
CA GLU A 92 -14.92 3.92 8.51
C GLU A 92 -15.07 5.06 9.52
N VAL A 93 -14.18 6.05 9.47
CA VAL A 93 -14.22 7.25 10.33
C VAL A 93 -15.49 8.07 10.10
N LYS A 94 -15.87 8.31 8.83
CA LYS A 94 -17.14 8.99 8.48
C LYS A 94 -18.35 8.23 9.01
N SER A 95 -18.35 6.91 8.87
CA SER A 95 -19.42 6.04 9.39
C SER A 95 -19.53 6.14 10.91
N LYS A 96 -18.40 6.20 11.64
CA LYS A 96 -18.40 6.43 13.09
C LYS A 96 -18.95 7.81 13.44
N LEU A 97 -18.46 8.88 12.82
CA LEU A 97 -18.91 10.26 13.05
C LEU A 97 -20.43 10.44 12.81
N GLN A 98 -20.99 9.79 11.79
CA GLN A 98 -22.43 9.84 11.50
C GLN A 98 -23.32 9.28 12.61
N ARG A 99 -22.78 8.40 13.47
CA ARG A 99 -23.50 7.82 14.61
C ARG A 99 -23.21 8.52 15.94
N MET A 100 -22.29 9.49 15.95
CA MET A 100 -21.92 10.24 17.16
C MET A 100 -22.77 11.50 17.29
N SER A 101 -23.17 11.83 18.52
CA SER A 101 -23.84 13.08 18.83
C SER A 101 -22.80 14.19 19.02
N PRO A 102 -22.76 15.23 18.18
CA PRO A 102 -21.79 16.32 18.31
C PRO A 102 -22.04 17.20 19.54
N VAL A 103 -23.20 17.06 20.19
CA VAL A 103 -23.58 17.82 21.40
C VAL A 103 -23.23 17.04 22.67
N GLU A 104 -23.52 15.74 22.69
CA GLU A 104 -23.25 14.89 23.87
C GLU A 104 -21.79 14.40 23.92
N GLN A 105 -21.13 14.30 22.77
CA GLN A 105 -19.77 13.75 22.60
C GLN A 105 -18.85 14.77 21.89
N GLY A 106 -19.02 16.07 22.16
CA GLY A 106 -18.38 17.16 21.41
C GLY A 106 -16.86 17.03 21.28
N ASP A 107 -16.14 16.76 22.37
CA ASP A 107 -14.67 16.65 22.35
C ASP A 107 -14.20 15.45 21.51
N GLU A 108 -14.82 14.27 21.66
CA GLU A 108 -14.47 13.07 20.87
C GLU A 108 -14.83 13.27 19.38
N TYR A 109 -15.97 13.92 19.11
CA TYR A 109 -16.39 14.27 17.76
C TYR A 109 -15.37 15.20 17.09
N HIS A 110 -14.94 16.27 17.77
CA HIS A 110 -13.98 17.23 17.21
C HIS A 110 -12.61 16.61 16.97
N ALA A 111 -12.13 15.76 17.88
CA ALA A 111 -10.89 15.02 17.68
C ALA A 111 -10.97 14.13 16.42
N LEU A 112 -12.01 13.29 16.33
CA LEU A 112 -12.19 12.38 15.20
C LEU A 112 -12.44 13.10 13.87
N PHE A 113 -13.10 14.26 13.91
CA PHE A 113 -13.26 15.12 12.74
C PHE A 113 -11.90 15.72 12.30
N GLY A 114 -11.04 16.09 13.24
CA GLY A 114 -9.67 16.53 12.95
C GLY A 114 -8.86 15.45 12.24
N ASP A 115 -8.91 14.22 12.74
CA ASP A 115 -8.26 13.06 12.11
C ASP A 115 -8.79 12.84 10.69
N LEU A 116 -10.12 12.92 10.50
CA LEU A 116 -10.74 12.81 9.19
C LEU A 116 -10.20 13.85 8.20
N VAL A 117 -10.08 15.11 8.61
CA VAL A 117 -9.55 16.18 7.76
C VAL A 117 -8.08 15.92 7.38
N ALA A 118 -7.26 15.47 8.33
CA ALA A 118 -5.88 15.11 8.07
C ALA A 118 -5.77 13.97 7.06
N MET A 119 -6.60 12.92 7.21
CA MET A 119 -6.64 11.79 6.29
C MET A 119 -7.11 12.18 4.88
N GLU A 120 -8.13 13.03 4.76
CA GLU A 120 -8.59 13.55 3.45
C GLU A 120 -7.50 14.38 2.76
N SER A 121 -6.78 15.22 3.52
CA SER A 121 -5.67 15.98 2.96
C SER A 121 -4.52 15.08 2.51
N TYR A 122 -4.18 14.06 3.30
CA TYR A 122 -3.18 13.07 2.94
C TYR A 122 -3.59 12.29 1.67
N ARG A 123 -4.84 11.82 1.60
CA ARG A 123 -5.39 11.15 0.43
C ARG A 123 -5.26 11.99 -0.84
N ARG A 124 -5.54 13.28 -0.76
CA ARG A 124 -5.35 14.22 -1.88
C ARG A 124 -3.89 14.30 -2.33
N SER A 125 -2.94 14.40 -1.40
CA SER A 125 -1.51 14.38 -1.77
C SER A 125 -1.07 13.06 -2.43
N LEU A 126 -1.66 11.93 -2.04
CA LEU A 126 -1.40 10.64 -2.68
C LEU A 126 -1.97 10.58 -4.11
N LEU A 127 -3.15 11.16 -4.34
CA LEU A 127 -3.70 11.30 -5.69
C LEU A 127 -2.78 12.14 -6.59
N GLU A 128 -2.26 13.25 -6.09
CA GLU A 128 -1.30 14.09 -6.82
C GLU A 128 0.00 13.33 -7.14
N GLN A 129 0.52 12.55 -6.18
CA GLN A 129 1.71 11.71 -6.39
C GLN A 129 1.45 10.57 -7.39
N ALA A 130 0.28 9.94 -7.33
CA ALA A 130 -0.10 8.88 -8.26
C ALA A 130 -0.31 9.40 -9.69
N SER A 131 -0.96 10.57 -9.85
CA SER A 131 -1.18 11.21 -11.15
C SER A 131 0.07 11.84 -11.75
N GLY A 132 1.18 11.92 -11.01
CA GLY A 132 2.45 12.35 -11.54
C GLY A 132 2.96 11.48 -12.70
N ASP A 133 2.41 10.30 -12.92
CA ASP A 133 2.74 9.39 -14.03
C ASP A 133 1.93 9.68 -15.32
N ASP A 134 0.70 10.18 -15.18
CA ASP A 134 -0.21 10.45 -16.32
C ASP A 134 0.16 11.71 -17.13
N LEU A 135 1.10 12.54 -16.65
CA LEU A 135 1.43 13.86 -17.22
C LEU A 135 2.65 13.87 -18.16
N THR A 136 3.16 12.70 -18.57
CA THR A 136 4.33 12.61 -19.48
C THR A 136 4.10 11.72 -20.70
N ALA A 137 2.87 11.67 -21.22
CA ALA A 137 2.59 11.14 -22.56
C ALA A 137 2.72 12.22 -23.65
#